data_AF-A0AAD4VJS7-F1
#
_entry.id   AF-A0AAD4VJS7-F1
#
_cell.length_a   1.000
_cell.length_b   1.000
_cell.length_c   1.000
_cell.angle_alpha   90.00
_cell.angle_beta   90.00
_cell.angle_gamma   90.00
#
_symmetry.space_group_name_H-M   'P 1'
#
loop_
_entity.id
_entity.type
_entity.pdbx_description
1 polymer ?
#
loop_
_entity_poly.entity_id
_entity_poly.type
_entity_poly.pdbx_seq_one_letter_code
_entity_poly.pdbx_strand_id
1 'polypeptide(L)'
;MQHGGTLYSDTLDCNLASFVRNGWWDIRKLRAILCEDLVQQVIYSLVGFNCNLQDSQIWKPAADGIFTVKSAYELLFAEIGWVDSYWDNLWKLKIPPELKIFAWLIYQGKVPSNNQPVKRHLI
;
A
#
# COMPACT_ATOMS: atom_id res chain seq x y z
N MET A 1 21.45 6.61 -10.16
CA MET A 1 21.75 5.68 -9.06
C MET A 1 20.46 5.51 -8.28
N GLN A 2 19.85 4.32 -8.38
CA GLN A 2 18.53 4.02 -7.84
C GLN A 2 18.67 3.73 -6.35
N HIS A 3 18.14 4.57 -5.47
CA HIS A 3 17.90 4.20 -4.08
C HIS A 3 16.58 3.42 -4.03
N GLY A 4 16.67 2.12 -4.30
CA GLY A 4 15.61 1.17 -3.96
C GLY A 4 15.52 1.06 -2.44
N GLY A 5 14.59 1.80 -1.85
CA GLY A 5 14.25 1.75 -0.42
C GLY A 5 13.50 0.48 -0.05
N THR A 6 14.07 -0.69 -0.34
CA THR A 6 13.63 -1.95 0.24
C THR A 6 14.25 -2.06 1.63
N LEU A 7 13.51 -1.63 2.65
CA LEU A 7 13.79 -1.97 4.03
C LEU A 7 13.82 -3.51 4.13
N TYR A 8 14.96 -4.02 4.55
CA TYR A 8 15.26 -5.45 4.66
C TYR A 8 14.38 -6.07 5.75
N SER A 9 13.58 -7.09 5.40
CA SER A 9 12.56 -7.70 6.27
C SER A 9 13.10 -8.21 7.62
N ASP A 10 14.39 -8.53 7.70
CA ASP A 10 15.02 -9.05 8.93
C ASP A 10 15.27 -7.98 10.01
N THR A 11 14.95 -6.71 9.73
CA THR A 11 15.13 -5.60 10.68
C THR A 11 13.83 -5.13 11.35
N LEU A 12 12.67 -5.66 10.98
CA LEU A 12 11.38 -5.24 11.57
C LEU A 12 11.17 -5.68 13.02
N ASP A 13 12.03 -6.55 13.55
CA ASP A 13 11.97 -7.01 14.95
C ASP A 13 12.85 -6.15 15.89
N CYS A 14 13.49 -5.07 15.40
CA CYS A 14 14.28 -4.22 16.27
C CYS A 14 13.38 -3.28 17.10
N ASN A 15 13.32 -3.54 18.40
CA ASN A 15 12.67 -2.67 19.38
C ASN A 15 13.30 -1.26 19.33
N LEU A 16 12.48 -0.23 19.10
CA LEU A 16 12.81 1.19 19.13
C LEU A 16 13.48 1.59 20.45
N ALA A 17 13.11 0.98 21.58
CA ALA A 17 13.75 1.20 22.86
C ALA A 17 15.25 0.81 22.87
N SER A 18 15.69 -0.11 22.01
CA SER A 18 17.11 -0.50 21.89
C SER A 18 17.99 0.59 21.23
N PHE A 19 17.36 1.57 20.60
CA PHE A 19 18.03 2.73 20.00
C PHE A 19 18.21 3.88 21.00
N VAL A 20 17.76 3.74 22.24
CA VAL A 20 17.95 4.74 23.31
C VAL A 20 19.08 4.30 24.22
N ARG A 21 20.07 5.18 24.44
CA ARG A 21 21.15 4.99 25.40
C ARG A 21 21.20 6.16 26.37
N ASN A 22 21.07 5.88 27.67
CA ASN A 22 21.11 6.88 28.73
C ASN A 22 20.08 8.02 28.55
N GLY A 23 18.90 7.73 28.01
CA GLY A 23 17.85 8.73 27.73
C GLY A 23 18.07 9.55 26.46
N TRP A 24 19.01 9.16 25.60
CA TRP A 24 19.28 9.82 24.32
C TRP A 24 19.17 8.84 23.15
N TRP A 25 18.67 9.32 22.00
CA TRP A 25 18.66 8.54 20.77
C TRP A 25 20.07 8.31 20.23
N ASP A 26 20.37 7.08 19.83
CA ASP A 26 21.53 6.76 19.02
C ASP A 26 21.23 7.11 17.55
N ILE A 27 21.42 8.38 17.22
CA ILE A 27 21.15 8.95 15.89
C ILE A 27 21.92 8.22 14.79
N ARG A 28 23.11 7.68 15.11
CA ARG A 28 23.92 6.93 14.14
C ARG A 28 23.24 5.62 13.74
N LYS A 29 22.66 4.91 14.72
CA LYS A 29 21.87 3.71 14.45
C LYS A 29 20.54 4.03 13.76
N LEU A 30 19.87 5.11 14.16
CA LEU A 30 18.63 5.55 13.50
C LEU A 30 18.86 5.84 12.02
N ARG A 31 19.91 6.60 11.66
CA ARG A 31 20.26 6.92 10.27
C ARG A 31 20.71 5.71 9.45
N ALA A 32 21.17 4.64 10.10
CA ALA A 32 21.53 3.40 9.41
C ALA A 32 20.30 2.61 8.94
N ILE A 33 19.13 2.86 9.52
CA ILE A 33 17.90 2.08 9.29
C ILE A 33 16.78 2.95 8.68
N LEU A 34 16.73 4.24 9.03
CA LEU A 34 15.68 5.18 8.65
C LEU A 34 16.24 6.28 7.72
N CYS A 35 15.38 6.79 6.83
CA CYS A 35 15.67 7.97 6.02
C CYS A 35 15.77 9.24 6.91
N GLU A 36 16.53 10.24 6.48
CA GLU A 36 16.71 11.50 7.23
C GLU A 36 15.37 12.18 7.59
N ASP A 37 14.36 12.11 6.73
CA ASP A 37 13.03 12.67 7.02
C ASP A 37 12.36 12.02 8.23
N LEU A 38 12.49 10.70 8.37
CA LEU A 38 11.93 9.95 9.50
C LEU A 38 12.76 10.17 10.77
N VAL A 39 14.08 10.25 10.64
CA VAL A 39 14.97 10.57 11.76
C VAL A 39 14.61 11.93 12.37
N GLN A 40 14.36 12.94 11.53
CA GLN A 40 13.94 14.26 11.98
C GLN A 40 12.60 14.23 12.71
N GLN A 41 11.62 13.47 12.20
CA GLN A 41 10.33 13.31 12.87
C GLN A 41 10.47 12.67 14.25
N VAL A 42 11.26 11.59 14.37
CA VAL A 42 11.49 10.89 15.65
C VAL A 42 12.19 11.79 16.67
N ILE A 43 13.16 12.59 16.24
CA ILE A 43 13.86 13.54 17.12
C ILE A 43 12.90 14.62 17.65
N TYR A 44 11.99 15.11 16.80
CA TYR A 44 11.06 16.18 17.15
C TYR A 44 9.86 15.70 18.00
N SER A 45 9.45 14.43 17.87
CA SER A 45 8.19 13.94 18.45
C SER A 45 8.26 13.53 19.93
N LEU A 46 9.42 13.54 20.61
CA LEU A 46 9.52 12.90 21.93
C LEU A 46 9.05 13.76 23.10
N VAL A 47 7.78 13.56 23.43
CA VAL A 47 7.16 13.84 24.73
C VAL A 47 7.39 12.64 25.65
N GLY A 48 8.25 12.83 26.66
CA GLY A 48 8.31 12.00 27.88
C GLY A 48 8.97 10.62 27.75
N PHE A 49 10.24 10.52 28.15
CA PHE A 49 10.97 9.27 28.35
C PHE A 49 10.46 8.47 29.58
N ASN A 50 9.19 8.10 29.62
CA ASN A 50 8.68 7.15 30.61
C ASN A 50 8.71 5.74 29.97
N CYS A 51 9.91 5.16 29.95
CA CYS A 51 10.33 4.05 29.11
C CYS A 51 9.92 2.65 29.58
N ASN A 52 8.75 2.49 30.20
CA ASN A 52 8.20 1.17 30.56
C ASN A 52 7.11 0.68 29.61
N LEU A 53 6.85 1.41 28.53
CA LEU A 53 5.89 1.02 27.51
C LEU A 53 6.59 0.10 26.51
N GLN A 54 5.98 -1.08 26.30
CA GLN A 54 6.41 -2.01 25.27
C GLN A 54 6.10 -1.41 23.90
N ASP A 55 7.06 -1.51 22.98
CA ASP A 55 6.86 -1.14 21.59
C ASP A 55 5.66 -1.85 20.99
N SER A 56 4.78 -1.07 20.37
CA SER A 56 3.63 -1.58 19.64
C SER A 56 3.64 -1.06 18.21
N GLN A 57 3.32 -1.95 17.27
CA GLN A 57 3.12 -1.56 15.89
C GLN A 57 1.76 -0.89 15.76
N ILE A 58 1.75 0.36 15.27
CA ILE A 58 0.53 1.16 15.11
C ILE A 58 0.29 1.38 13.63
N TRP A 59 -0.89 0.96 13.16
CA TRP A 59 -1.38 1.25 11.83
C TRP A 59 -1.91 2.69 11.77
N LYS A 60 -1.03 3.63 11.41
CA LYS A 60 -1.32 5.08 11.33
C LYS A 60 -2.63 5.45 10.61
N PRO A 61 -3.05 4.77 9.53
CA PRO A 61 -4.31 5.10 8.84
C PRO A 61 -5.57 4.85 9.66
N ALA A 62 -5.53 3.93 10.63
CA ALA A 62 -6.69 3.62 11.45
C ALA A 62 -6.62 4.37 12.79
N ALA A 63 -7.76 4.92 13.22
CA ALA A 63 -7.84 5.70 14.45
C ALA A 63 -7.63 4.85 15.72
N ASP A 64 -7.87 3.54 15.63
CA ASP A 64 -7.60 2.55 16.69
C ASP A 64 -6.16 2.02 16.65
N GLY A 65 -5.39 2.38 15.61
CA GLY A 65 -4.03 1.91 15.41
C GLY A 65 -3.90 0.44 15.03
N ILE A 66 -5.02 -0.27 14.76
CA ILE A 66 -5.02 -1.71 14.48
C ILE A 66 -4.93 -1.93 12.98
N PHE A 67 -3.96 -2.76 12.58
CA PHE A 67 -3.90 -3.22 11.20
C PHE A 67 -5.05 -4.18 10.90
N THR A 68 -5.85 -3.85 9.89
CA THR A 68 -6.79 -4.80 9.29
C THR A 68 -6.63 -4.80 7.77
N VAL A 69 -6.82 -5.97 7.15
CA VAL A 69 -6.81 -6.11 5.69
C VAL A 69 -7.78 -5.11 5.04
N LYS A 70 -8.95 -4.90 5.67
CA LYS A 70 -9.93 -3.91 5.23
C LYS A 70 -9.35 -2.49 5.19
N SER A 71 -8.76 -2.02 6.29
CA SER A 71 -8.16 -0.67 6.36
C SER A 71 -7.01 -0.48 5.37
N ALA A 72 -6.25 -1.55 5.08
CA ALA A 72 -5.18 -1.51 4.09
C ALA A 72 -5.71 -1.34 2.66
N TYR A 73 -6.76 -2.08 2.31
CA TYR A 73 -7.41 -1.93 1.01
C TYR A 73 -8.13 -0.58 0.88
N GLU A 74 -8.80 -0.11 1.92
CA GLU A 74 -9.44 1.22 1.91
C GLU A 74 -8.43 2.33 1.63
N LEU A 75 -7.23 2.27 2.23
CA LEU A 75 -6.15 3.22 1.93
C LEU A 75 -5.67 3.10 0.49
N LEU A 76 -5.43 1.87 0.01
CA LEU A 76 -4.95 1.62 -1.35
C LEU A 76 -5.93 2.17 -2.40
N PHE A 77 -7.23 1.92 -2.22
CA PHE A 77 -8.26 2.38 -3.14
C PHE A 77 -8.61 3.86 -2.97
N ALA A 78 -8.39 4.46 -1.79
CA ALA A 78 -8.52 5.90 -1.62
C ALA A 78 -7.47 6.66 -2.46
N GLU A 79 -6.25 6.14 -2.57
CA GLU A 79 -5.17 6.75 -3.34
C GLU A 79 -5.35 6.55 -4.86
N ILE A 80 -5.87 5.39 -5.28
CA ILE A 80 -6.14 5.06 -6.68
C ILE A 80 -7.43 5.76 -7.19
N GLY A 81 -8.27 6.25 -6.27
CA GLY A 81 -9.64 6.68 -6.56
C GLY A 81 -10.59 5.49 -6.52
N TRP A 82 -11.78 5.70 -5.94
CA TRP A 82 -12.79 4.65 -5.84
C TRP A 82 -13.17 4.13 -7.22
N VAL A 83 -13.41 2.81 -7.30
CA VAL A 83 -13.95 2.16 -8.49
C VAL A 83 -15.17 2.94 -8.94
N ASP A 84 -15.05 3.49 -10.13
CA ASP A 84 -15.98 4.45 -10.72
C ASP A 84 -17.44 3.96 -10.57
N SER A 85 -18.35 4.81 -10.10
CA SER A 85 -19.76 4.46 -9.80
C SER A 85 -20.50 3.82 -11.00
N TYR A 86 -19.96 4.01 -12.20
CA TYR A 86 -20.40 3.36 -13.43
C TYR A 86 -20.35 1.83 -13.37
N TRP A 87 -19.38 1.23 -12.67
CA TRP A 87 -19.27 -0.22 -12.56
C TRP A 87 -20.41 -0.82 -11.75
N ASP A 88 -20.76 -0.19 -10.63
CA ASP A 88 -21.90 -0.62 -9.82
C ASP A 88 -23.19 -0.64 -10.63
N ASN A 89 -23.39 0.38 -11.49
CA ASN A 89 -24.54 0.44 -12.38
C ASN A 89 -24.49 -0.66 -13.45
N LEU A 90 -23.33 -0.90 -14.07
CA LEU A 90 -23.16 -1.96 -15.07
C LEU A 90 -23.50 -3.35 -14.50
N TRP A 91 -23.06 -3.63 -13.28
CA TRP A 91 -23.29 -4.93 -12.62
C TRP A 91 -24.74 -5.10 -12.16
N LYS A 92 -25.44 -4.02 -11.80
CA LYS A 92 -26.87 -4.03 -11.42
C LYS A 92 -27.83 -4.19 -12.61
N LEU A 93 -27.40 -3.91 -13.84
CA LEU A 93 -28.25 -4.06 -15.02
C LEU A 93 -28.71 -5.51 -15.23
N LYS A 94 -29.97 -5.71 -15.59
CA LYS A 94 -30.53 -7.02 -15.99
C LYS A 94 -30.17 -7.36 -17.45
N ILE A 95 -28.88 -7.34 -17.78
CA ILE A 95 -28.36 -7.74 -19.08
C ILE A 95 -27.64 -9.09 -18.97
N PRO A 96 -27.55 -9.87 -20.08
CA PRO A 96 -26.75 -11.08 -20.13
C PRO A 96 -25.32 -10.86 -19.59
N PRO A 97 -24.77 -11.82 -18.83
CA PRO A 97 -23.45 -11.68 -18.22
C PRO A 97 -22.33 -11.50 -19.25
N GLU A 98 -22.50 -12.07 -20.45
CA GLU A 98 -21.59 -11.93 -21.59
C GLU A 98 -21.37 -10.46 -21.98
N LEU A 99 -22.44 -9.66 -21.97
CA LEU A 99 -22.36 -8.23 -22.31
C LEU A 99 -21.70 -7.41 -21.21
N LYS A 100 -21.89 -7.78 -19.93
CA LYS A 100 -21.22 -7.13 -18.80
C LYS A 100 -19.71 -7.33 -18.87
N ILE A 101 -19.28 -8.58 -19.13
CA ILE A 101 -17.86 -8.92 -19.29
C ILE A 101 -17.29 -8.22 -20.51
N PHE A 102 -18.01 -8.21 -21.63
CA PHE A 102 -17.59 -7.52 -22.85
C PHE A 102 -17.40 -6.00 -22.63
N ALA A 103 -18.35 -5.33 -21.97
CA ALA A 103 -18.24 -3.92 -21.63
C ALA A 103 -17.05 -3.62 -20.69
N TRP A 104 -16.81 -4.50 -19.70
CA TRP A 104 -15.63 -4.40 -18.84
C TRP A 104 -14.32 -4.58 -19.61
N LEU A 105 -14.26 -5.52 -20.56
CA LEU A 105 -13.10 -5.72 -21.43
C LEU A 105 -12.84 -4.53 -22.37
N ILE A 106 -13.91 -3.90 -22.89
CA ILE A 106 -13.81 -2.67 -23.69
C ILE A 106 -13.13 -1.55 -22.91
N TYR A 107 -13.61 -1.31 -21.69
CA TYR A 107 -13.04 -0.26 -20.84
C TYR A 107 -11.56 -0.51 -20.50
N GLN A 108 -11.19 -1.77 -20.26
CA GLN A 108 -9.80 -2.14 -19.99
C GLN A 108 -8.90 -1.99 -21.23
N GLY A 109 -9.44 -1.60 -22.39
CA GLY A 109 -8.71 -1.54 -23.66
C GLY A 109 -8.25 -2.92 -24.16
N LYS A 110 -8.78 -3.99 -23.58
CA LYS A 110 -8.45 -5.39 -23.88
C LYS A 110 -9.49 -6.02 -24.80
N VAL A 111 -10.09 -5.22 -25.68
CA VAL A 111 -10.87 -5.78 -26.79
C VAL A 111 -9.87 -6.51 -27.69
N PRO A 112 -10.04 -7.81 -27.95
CA PRO A 112 -9.33 -8.44 -29.04
C PRO A 112 -9.80 -7.71 -30.30
N SER A 113 -9.00 -6.75 -30.78
CA SER A 113 -9.22 -6.17 -32.09
C SER A 113 -9.20 -7.35 -33.05
N ASN A 114 -10.30 -7.57 -33.76
CA ASN A 114 -10.48 -8.66 -34.70
C ASN A 114 -9.62 -8.43 -35.95
N ASN A 115 -8.32 -8.23 -35.76
CA ASN A 115 -7.31 -8.41 -36.78
C ASN A 115 -6.99 -9.91 -36.85
N GLN A 116 -8.03 -10.73 -37.05
CA GLN A 116 -7.84 -12.04 -37.63
C GLN A 116 -7.69 -11.82 -39.13
N PRO A 117 -6.49 -11.91 -39.73
CA PRO A 117 -6.44 -12.24 -41.14
C PRO A 117 -7.12 -13.60 -41.24
N VAL A 118 -8.28 -13.56 -41.87
CA VAL A 118 -9.11 -14.70 -42.21
C VAL A 118 -8.25 -15.70 -42.97
N LYS A 119 -7.56 -16.61 -42.26
CA LYS A 119 -7.02 -17.84 -42.83
C LYS A 119 -8.17 -18.82 -42.98
N ARG A 120 -9.16 -18.44 -43.80
CA ARG A 120 -10.08 -19.39 -44.40
C ARG A 120 -9.23 -20.22 -45.36
N HIS A 121 -9.19 -21.52 -45.07
CA HIS A 121 -8.96 -22.61 -46.01
C HIS A 121 -8.49 -22.20 -47.41
N LEU A 122 -7.21 -22.42 -47.67
CA LEU A 122 -6.74 -22.77 -49.01
C LEU A 122 -5.84 -24.01 -48.86
N ILE A 123 -6.49 -25.14 -49.19
CA ILE A 123 -6.00 -26.40 -49.79
C ILE A 123 -4.66 -26.95 -49.28
#